data_AF-A0AAC8VDF2-F1
#
_entry.id   AF-A0AAC8VDF2-F1
#
_cell.length_a   1.000
_cell.length_b   1.000
_cell.length_c   1.000
_cell.angle_alpha   90.00
_cell.angle_beta   90.00
_cell.angle_gamma   90.00
#
_symmetry.space_group_name_H-M   'P 1'
#
loop_
_entity.id
_entity.type
_entity.pdbx_description
1 polymer ?
#
loop_
_entity_poly.entity_id
_entity_poly.type
_entity_poly.pdbx_seq_one_letter_code
_entity_poly.pdbx_strand_id
1 'polypeptide(L)'
;MIKDDVIYKVLKLNLFIAILFIAIGTLNTFLGNADTAKSIISIGILLIIISPLLRIFLELIFFIRDKNYTYILVCIVLFIIIVISIVC
;
A
#
# COMPACT_ATOMS: atom_id res chain seq x y z
N MET A 1 20.31 6.67 -0.39
CA MET A 1 20.48 6.05 -1.73
C MET A 1 20.03 4.60 -1.79
N ILE A 2 20.59 3.63 -1.04
CA ILE A 2 20.14 2.21 -1.14
C ILE A 2 18.69 2.03 -0.60
N LYS A 3 18.36 2.73 0.49
CA LYS A 3 17.05 2.65 1.17
C LYS A 3 15.91 3.17 0.30
N ASP A 4 16.08 4.33 -0.31
CA ASP A 4 15.06 4.98 -1.13
C ASP A 4 14.77 4.17 -2.41
N ASP A 5 15.79 3.54 -2.99
CA ASP A 5 15.67 2.67 -4.16
C ASP A 5 14.84 1.41 -3.83
N VAL A 6 15.09 0.78 -2.67
CA VAL A 6 14.33 -0.38 -2.21
C VAL A 6 12.86 -0.01 -1.94
N ILE A 7 12.60 1.10 -1.25
CA ILE A 7 11.24 1.57 -0.97
C ILE A 7 10.51 1.86 -2.29
N TYR A 8 11.14 2.57 -3.21
CA TYR A 8 10.57 2.88 -4.52
C TYR A 8 10.24 1.60 -5.30
N LYS A 9 11.14 0.61 -5.30
CA LYS A 9 10.95 -0.65 -6.02
C LYS A 9 9.78 -1.48 -5.46
N VAL A 10 9.66 -1.58 -4.13
CA VAL A 10 8.56 -2.29 -3.47
C VAL A 10 7.24 -1.57 -3.72
N LEU A 11 7.22 -0.24 -3.60
CA LEU A 11 6.00 0.55 -3.81
C LEU A 11 5.53 0.49 -5.26
N LYS A 12 6.46 0.56 -6.22
CA LYS A 12 6.17 0.41 -7.65
C LYS A 12 5.60 -0.96 -7.98
N LEU A 13 6.13 -2.02 -7.37
CA LEU A 13 5.60 -3.38 -7.51
C LEU A 13 4.16 -3.47 -6.99
N ASN A 14 3.91 -2.95 -5.79
CA ASN A 14 2.57 -2.96 -5.18
C ASN A 14 1.54 -2.22 -6.04
N LEU A 15 1.91 -1.03 -6.53
CA LEU A 15 1.06 -0.23 -7.40
C LEU A 15 0.77 -0.95 -8.73
N PHE A 16 1.80 -1.59 -9.31
CA PHE A 16 1.64 -2.36 -10.55
C PHE A 16 0.67 -3.53 -10.37
N ILE A 17 0.79 -4.27 -9.25
CA ILE A 17 -0.13 -5.36 -8.90
C ILE A 17 -1.56 -4.81 -8.73
N ALA A 18 -1.73 -3.70 -8.02
CA ALA A 18 -3.03 -3.08 -7.81
C ALA A 18 -3.73 -2.69 -9.13
N ILE A 19 -2.99 -2.04 -10.03
CA ILE A 19 -3.48 -1.67 -11.37
C ILE A 19 -3.86 -2.91 -12.17
N LEU A 20 -3.09 -3.98 -12.07
CA LEU A 20 -3.36 -5.25 -12.77
C LEU A 20 -4.66 -5.89 -12.27
N PHE A 21 -4.90 -5.91 -10.96
CA PHE A 21 -6.17 -6.35 -10.38
C PHE A 21 -7.35 -5.50 -10.86
N ILE A 22 -7.20 -4.17 -10.90
CA ILE A 22 -8.26 -3.28 -11.39
C ILE A 22 -8.53 -3.52 -12.88
N ALA A 23 -7.49 -3.69 -13.69
CA ALA A 23 -7.64 -3.98 -15.12
C ALA A 23 -8.38 -5.30 -15.36
N ILE A 24 -8.02 -6.36 -14.64
CA ILE A 24 -8.71 -7.67 -14.71
C ILE A 24 -10.15 -7.55 -14.23
N GLY A 25 -10.41 -6.86 -13.13
CA GLY A 25 -11.76 -6.66 -12.61
C GLY A 25 -12.65 -5.89 -13.58
N THR A 26 -12.09 -4.87 -14.23
CA THR A 26 -12.81 -4.09 -15.26
C THR A 26 -13.11 -4.95 -16.49
N LEU A 27 -12.14 -5.76 -16.97
CA LEU A 27 -12.37 -6.70 -18.08
C LEU A 27 -13.46 -7.74 -17.75
N ASN A 28 -13.48 -8.27 -16.52
CA ASN A 28 -14.51 -9.20 -16.08
C ASN A 28 -15.91 -8.57 -16.01
N THR A 29 -15.99 -7.25 -15.78
CA THR A 29 -17.26 -6.50 -15.85
C THR A 29 -17.82 -6.51 -17.27
N PHE A 30 -16.97 -6.35 -18.29
CA PHE A 30 -17.37 -6.41 -19.69
C PHE A 30 -17.84 -7.81 -20.14
N LEU A 31 -17.42 -8.88 -19.46
CA LEU A 31 -17.85 -10.26 -19.72
C LEU A 31 -19.19 -10.63 -19.04
N GLY A 32 -19.83 -9.70 -18.32
CA GLY A 32 -21.14 -9.91 -17.70
C GLY A 32 -21.11 -10.55 -16.30
N ASN A 33 -19.94 -10.81 -15.74
CA ASN A 33 -19.78 -11.33 -14.38
C ASN A 33 -19.59 -10.18 -13.37
N ALA A 34 -20.66 -9.44 -13.11
CA ALA A 34 -20.63 -8.23 -12.29
C ALA A 34 -20.20 -8.47 -10.83
N ASP A 35 -20.59 -9.60 -10.23
CA ASP A 35 -20.30 -9.88 -8.81
C ASP A 35 -18.83 -10.21 -8.55
N THR A 36 -18.22 -11.04 -9.41
CA THR A 36 -16.80 -11.38 -9.29
C THR A 36 -15.91 -10.20 -9.64
N ALA A 37 -16.30 -9.40 -10.65
CA ALA A 37 -15.62 -8.18 -11.01
C ALA A 37 -15.57 -7.17 -9.86
N LYS A 38 -16.70 -6.96 -9.16
CA LYS A 38 -16.76 -6.04 -8.02
C LYS A 38 -15.83 -6.46 -6.89
N SER A 39 -15.76 -7.77 -6.60
CA SER A 39 -14.83 -8.32 -5.60
C SER A 39 -13.36 -8.11 -6.00
N ILE A 40 -13.02 -8.38 -7.26
CA ILE A 40 -11.66 -8.20 -7.80
C ILE A 40 -11.24 -6.72 -7.77
N ILE A 41 -12.12 -5.81 -8.15
CA ILE A 41 -11.85 -4.35 -8.10
C ILE A 41 -11.68 -3.89 -6.66
N SER A 42 -12.51 -4.37 -5.72
CA SER A 42 -12.38 -4.04 -4.31
C SER A 42 -11.03 -4.47 -3.73
N ILE A 43 -10.52 -5.64 -4.15
CA ILE A 43 -9.17 -6.11 -3.78
C ILE A 43 -8.10 -5.17 -4.36
N GLY A 44 -8.23 -4.76 -5.61
CA GLY A 44 -7.31 -3.81 -6.26
C GLY A 44 -7.28 -2.45 -5.55
N ILE A 45 -8.43 -1.92 -5.15
CA ILE A 45 -8.55 -0.67 -4.38
C ILE A 45 -7.90 -0.83 -3.00
N LEU A 46 -8.14 -1.95 -2.32
CA LEU A 46 -7.54 -2.23 -1.01
C LEU A 46 -6.01 -2.26 -1.09
N LEU A 47 -5.44 -2.83 -2.16
CA LEU A 47 -4.01 -2.80 -2.47
C LEU A 47 -3.47 -1.36 -2.69
N ILE A 48 -4.26 -0.47 -3.29
CA ILE A 48 -3.89 0.95 -3.43
C ILE A 48 -3.87 1.62 -2.05
N ILE A 49 -4.90 1.43 -1.24
CA ILE A 49 -5.01 2.02 0.11
C ILE A 49 -3.91 1.49 1.03
N ILE A 50 -3.47 0.24 0.86
CA ILE A 50 -2.36 -0.33 1.62
C ILE A 50 -0.99 0.20 1.17
N SER A 51 -0.87 0.79 -0.01
CA SER A 51 0.40 1.36 -0.50
C SER A 51 1.01 2.40 0.45
N PRO A 52 0.28 3.46 0.89
CA PRO A 52 0.81 4.41 1.86
C PRO A 52 1.16 3.77 3.21
N LEU A 53 0.39 2.77 3.65
CA LEU A 53 0.72 1.99 4.86
C LEU A 53 2.05 1.24 4.69
N LEU A 54 2.24 0.56 3.55
CA LEU A 54 3.45 -0.19 3.23
C LEU A 54 4.67 0.73 3.17
N ARG A 55 4.51 1.94 2.61
CA ARG A 55 5.56 2.97 2.56
C ARG A 55 6.06 3.34 3.95
N ILE A 56 5.14 3.62 4.87
CA ILE A 56 5.48 4.02 6.24
C ILE A 56 6.06 2.84 7.03
N PHE A 57 5.55 1.62 6.80
CA PHE A 57 6.12 0.41 7.39
C PHE A 57 7.58 0.19 6.96
N LEU A 58 7.88 0.34 5.67
CA LEU A 58 9.24 0.20 5.14
C LEU A 58 10.18 1.28 5.68
N GLU A 59 9.70 2.53 5.78
CA GLU A 59 10.46 3.60 6.42
C GLU A 59 10.75 3.26 7.88
N LEU A 60 9.76 2.80 8.65
CA LEU A 60 9.90 2.39 10.04
C LEU A 60 10.96 1.27 10.21
N ILE A 61 10.90 0.22 9.39
CA ILE A 61 11.87 -0.90 9.43
C ILE A 61 13.29 -0.41 9.19
N PHE A 62 13.49 0.47 8.21
CA PHE A 62 14.81 1.04 7.93
C PHE A 62 15.29 1.97 9.05
N PHE A 63 14.41 2.78 9.64
CA PHE A 63 14.79 3.67 10.74
C PHE A 63 15.11 2.92 12.04
N ILE A 64 14.42 1.81 12.32
CA ILE A 64 14.78 0.89 13.42
C ILE A 64 16.19 0.34 13.21
N ARG A 65 16.53 -0.04 11.97
CA ARG A 65 17.86 -0.54 11.61
C ARG A 65 18.96 0.52 11.76
N ASP A 66 18.66 1.79 11.48
CA ASP A 66 19.58 2.93 11.64
C ASP A 66 19.70 3.45 13.09
N LYS A 67 18.99 2.86 14.08
CA LYS A 67 19.00 3.27 15.50
C LYS A 67 18.67 4.76 15.77
N ASN A 68 18.01 5.44 14.84
CA ASN A 68 17.73 6.87 14.96
C ASN A 68 16.34 7.11 15.60
N TYR A 69 16.30 7.18 16.92
CA TYR A 69 15.08 7.17 17.74
C TYR A 69 14.09 8.30 17.45
N THR A 70 14.56 9.48 17.02
CA THR A 70 13.68 10.62 16.69
C THR A 70 12.76 10.33 15.50
N TYR A 71 13.27 9.66 14.47
CA TYR A 71 12.51 9.35 13.26
C TYR A 71 11.56 8.17 13.43
N ILE A 72 11.91 7.23 14.32
CA ILE A 72 11.02 6.11 14.70
C ILE A 72 9.75 6.67 15.35
N LEU A 73 9.87 7.66 16.23
CA LEU A 73 8.74 8.29 16.92
C LEU A 73 7.77 8.97 15.93
N VAL A 74 8.30 9.70 14.94
CA VAL A 74 7.50 10.33 13.88
C VAL A 74 6.79 9.28 13.02
N CYS A 75 7.46 8.18 12.65
CA CYS A 75 6.83 7.09 11.90
C CYS A 75 5.70 6.41 12.68
N ILE A 76 5.87 6.22 14.00
CA ILE A 76 4.82 5.64 14.85
C ILE A 76 3.60 6.56 14.92
N VAL A 77 3.80 7.88 15.09
CA VAL A 77 2.70 8.85 15.10
C VAL A 77 1.95 8.85 13.77
N LEU A 78 2.67 8.86 12.64
CA LEU A 78 2.07 8.75 11.31
C LEU A 78 1.29 7.46 11.13
N PHE A 79 1.82 6.34 11.63
CA PHE A 79 1.14 5.05 11.58
C PHE A 79 -0.17 5.08 12.38
N ILE A 80 -0.16 5.67 13.58
CA ILE A 80 -1.35 5.84 14.42
C ILE A 80 -2.39 6.71 13.72
N ILE A 81 -1.99 7.83 13.11
CA ILE A 81 -2.92 8.72 12.39
C ILE A 81 -3.61 7.98 11.24
N ILE A 82 -2.88 7.13 10.51
CA ILE A 82 -3.46 6.38 9.39
C ILE A 82 -4.42 5.29 9.88
N VAL A 83 -4.07 4.59 10.96
CA VAL A 83 -4.97 3.60 11.56
C VAL A 83 -6.26 4.28 12.04
N ILE A 84 -6.16 5.43 12.71
CA ILE A 84 -7.32 6.22 13.14
C ILE A 84 -8.14 6.65 11.92
N SER A 85 -7.50 7.11 10.84
CA SER A 85 -8.20 7.55 9.62
C SER A 85 -8.87 6.41 8.83
N ILE A 86 -8.47 5.15 9.04
CA ILE A 86 -9.12 3.99 8.41
C ILE A 86 -10.28 3.48 9.27
N VAL A 87 -10.17 3.61 10.60
CA VAL A 87 -11.16 3.12 11.56
C VAL A 87 -12.30 4.12 11.81
N CYS A 88 -12.01 5.42 11.75
CA CYS A 88 -12.93 6.53 12.00
C CYS A 88 -13.35 7.18 10.67
#